data_AF-A0A9P1E920-F1
#
_entry.id   AF-A0A9P1E920-F1
#
_cell.length_a   1.000
_cell.length_b   1.000
_cell.length_c   1.000
_cell.angle_alpha   90.00
_cell.angle_beta   90.00
_cell.angle_gamma   90.00
#
_symmetry.space_group_name_H-M   'P 1'
#
loop_
_entity.id
_entity.type
_entity.pdbx_description
1 polymer ?
#
loop_
_entity_poly.entity_id
_entity_poly.type
_entity_poly.pdbx_seq_one_letter_code
_entity_poly.pdbx_strand_id
1 'polypeptide(L)'
;MPTVLAKDVEAIGRSCPKLISFTYDDYGYRYWDSDMVDTGPECNDFALAIAKNMPNLQHLSLFAHRMTNEGLEAILHGCAHLKSLDIRQCYCLKMTQDLEKKCHEKVKDLRLPSDSISDVARLNEDEPSYDDICPDVCGCCSGSDSDGGFYYYPSP
;
A
#
# COMPACT_ATOMS: atom_id res chain seq x y z
N MET A 1 -0.38 13.29 -6.77
CA MET A 1 -1.78 13.15 -6.34
C MET A 1 -1.95 13.82 -4.98
N PRO A 2 -3.10 14.45 -4.67
CA PRO A 2 -3.33 14.99 -3.34
C PRO A 2 -3.30 13.85 -2.30
N THR A 3 -2.49 14.02 -1.26
CA THR A 3 -2.35 13.06 -0.16
C THR A 3 -3.59 13.14 0.74
N VAL A 4 -4.38 12.07 0.84
CA VAL A 4 -5.46 11.99 1.83
C VAL A 4 -4.84 11.81 3.21
N LEU A 5 -5.21 12.68 4.15
CA LEU A 5 -4.72 12.64 5.52
C LEU A 5 -5.73 11.96 6.44
N ALA A 6 -5.29 11.53 7.63
CA ALA A 6 -6.16 10.90 8.62
C ALA A 6 -7.37 11.77 9.00
N LYS A 7 -7.21 13.10 9.04
CA LYS A 7 -8.31 14.05 9.28
C LYS A 7 -9.42 13.99 8.22
N ASP A 8 -9.05 13.66 6.98
CA ASP A 8 -10.00 13.56 5.87
C ASP A 8 -10.84 12.28 6.02
N VAL A 9 -10.20 11.18 6.44
CA VAL A 9 -10.88 9.92 6.79
C VAL A 9 -11.83 10.11 7.97
N GLU A 10 -11.39 10.82 9.01
CA GLU A 10 -12.24 11.18 10.14
C GLU A 10 -13.46 11.98 9.68
N ALA A 11 -13.27 12.99 8.81
CA ALA A 11 -14.36 13.77 8.26
C ALA A 11 -15.34 12.91 7.45
N ILE A 12 -14.84 11.96 6.66
CA ILE A 12 -15.68 11.00 5.91
C ILE A 12 -16.48 10.13 6.88
N GLY A 13 -15.85 9.52 7.88
CA GLY A 13 -16.53 8.64 8.84
C GLY A 13 -17.63 9.37 9.63
N ARG A 14 -17.35 10.61 10.06
CA ARG A 14 -18.34 11.45 10.75
C ARG A 14 -19.49 11.87 9.84
N SER A 15 -19.22 12.13 8.56
CA SER A 15 -20.24 12.56 7.59
C SER A 15 -21.09 11.40 7.09
N CYS A 16 -20.54 10.18 7.08
CA CYS A 16 -21.15 8.98 6.53
C CYS A 16 -21.29 7.85 7.58
N PRO A 17 -22.14 8.00 8.62
CA PRO A 17 -22.23 7.02 9.73
C PRO A 17 -22.77 5.64 9.32
N LYS A 18 -23.35 5.53 8.12
CA LYS A 18 -23.85 4.29 7.52
C LYS A 18 -22.89 3.68 6.50
N LEU A 19 -21.63 4.12 6.48
CA LEU A 19 -20.64 3.57 5.55
C LEU A 19 -20.39 2.09 5.87
N ILE A 20 -20.53 1.26 4.84
CA ILE A 20 -20.39 -0.21 4.94
C ILE A 20 -19.08 -0.68 4.32
N SER A 21 -18.61 0.00 3.27
CA SER A 21 -17.41 -0.35 2.54
C SER A 21 -16.52 0.88 2.41
N PHE A 22 -15.22 0.71 2.68
CA PHE A 22 -14.22 1.76 2.52
C PHE A 22 -12.97 1.15 1.90
N THR A 23 -12.48 1.79 0.84
CA THR A 23 -11.28 1.38 0.12
C THR A 23 -10.40 2.60 -0.03
N TYR A 24 -9.17 2.49 0.44
CA TYR A 24 -8.14 3.49 0.23
C TYR A 24 -6.80 2.79 0.08
N ASP A 25 -6.46 2.48 -1.16
CA ASP A 25 -5.30 1.71 -1.54
C ASP A 25 -4.17 2.65 -1.96
N ASP A 26 -2.95 2.42 -1.46
CA ASP A 26 -1.80 3.28 -1.67
C ASP A 26 -0.73 2.62 -2.53
N TYR A 27 -0.79 2.86 -3.84
CA TYR A 27 0.19 2.32 -4.78
C TYR A 27 1.46 3.20 -4.92
N GLY A 28 1.55 4.32 -4.20
CA GLY A 28 2.60 5.33 -4.37
C GLY A 28 3.92 4.99 -3.68
N TYR A 29 3.91 4.05 -2.74
CA TYR A 29 5.07 3.70 -1.91
C TYR A 29 5.86 2.47 -2.40
N ARG A 30 5.90 2.21 -3.71
CA ARG A 30 6.76 1.15 -4.30
C ARG A 30 8.27 1.35 -4.05
N TYR A 31 8.66 2.47 -3.42
CA TYR A 31 10.03 2.87 -3.13
C TYR A 31 10.25 3.11 -1.64
N TRP A 32 9.76 2.21 -0.79
CA TRP A 32 10.21 2.20 0.60
C TRP A 32 11.69 1.83 0.65
N ASP A 33 12.54 2.82 0.86
CA ASP A 33 13.88 2.56 1.33
C ASP A 33 13.76 1.87 2.70
N SER A 34 14.17 0.59 2.74
CA SER A 34 14.17 -0.29 3.91
C SER A 34 14.66 0.41 5.17
N ASP A 35 15.59 1.36 5.02
CA ASP A 35 16.27 2.03 6.12
C ASP A 35 15.46 3.17 6.76
N MET A 36 14.31 3.56 6.20
CA MET A 36 13.41 4.58 6.74
C MET A 36 12.11 3.97 7.30
N VAL A 37 12.24 3.00 8.20
CA VAL A 37 11.14 2.57 9.08
C VAL A 37 10.82 3.66 10.08
N ASP A 38 10.12 4.70 9.63
CA ASP A 38 9.40 5.62 10.51
C ASP A 38 8.17 4.92 11.11
N THR A 39 8.43 4.12 12.15
CA THR A 39 7.41 3.64 13.09
C THR A 39 7.03 4.73 14.08
N GLY A 40 7.02 6.00 13.65
CA GLY A 40 6.50 7.09 14.44
C GLY A 40 5.03 6.90 14.74
N PRO A 41 4.49 7.58 15.76
CA PRO A 41 3.11 7.44 16.19
C PRO A 41 2.09 7.70 15.06
N GLU A 42 2.45 8.52 14.08
CA GLU A 42 1.59 8.92 12.95
C GLU A 42 1.31 7.77 11.96
N CYS A 43 2.11 6.69 11.98
CA CYS A 43 1.92 5.56 11.07
C CYS A 43 0.58 4.83 11.27
N ASN A 44 -0.07 4.99 12.42
CA ASN A 44 -1.35 4.37 12.74
C ASN A 44 -2.54 5.34 12.63
N ASP A 45 -2.32 6.63 12.35
CA ASP A 45 -3.37 7.65 12.41
C ASP A 45 -4.54 7.33 11.46
N PHE A 46 -4.23 6.80 10.29
CA PHE A 46 -5.24 6.40 9.31
C PHE A 46 -6.11 5.25 9.84
N ALA A 47 -5.47 4.22 10.41
CA ALA A 47 -6.16 3.08 11.02
C ALA A 47 -7.01 3.49 12.23
N LEU A 48 -6.48 4.37 13.08
CA LEU A 48 -7.18 4.92 14.24
C LEU A 48 -8.40 5.76 13.82
N ALA A 49 -8.27 6.57 12.77
CA ALA A 49 -9.37 7.36 12.23
C ALA A 49 -10.52 6.48 11.74
N ILE A 50 -10.23 5.38 11.04
CA ILE A 50 -11.22 4.39 10.58
C ILE A 50 -11.87 3.73 11.80
N ALA A 51 -11.07 3.16 12.70
CA ALA A 51 -11.55 2.43 13.87
C ALA A 51 -12.52 3.25 14.73
N LYS A 52 -12.24 4.55 14.88
CA LYS A 52 -13.05 5.45 15.71
C LYS A 52 -14.32 5.96 15.02
N ASN A 53 -14.27 6.21 13.71
CA ASN A 53 -15.33 6.94 13.02
C ASN A 53 -16.17 6.07 12.07
N MET A 54 -15.77 4.82 11.80
CA MET A 54 -16.48 3.90 10.90
C MET A 54 -16.80 2.55 11.57
N PRO A 55 -17.52 2.54 12.71
CA PRO A 55 -17.73 1.30 13.48
C PRO A 55 -18.62 0.25 12.78
N ASN A 56 -19.44 0.68 11.82
CA ASN A 56 -20.36 -0.18 11.07
C ASN A 56 -19.75 -0.81 9.80
N LEU A 57 -18.45 -0.58 9.58
CA LEU A 57 -17.76 -1.05 8.40
C LEU A 57 -17.78 -2.58 8.32
N GLN A 58 -18.07 -3.11 7.13
CA GLN A 58 -18.09 -4.53 6.83
C GLN A 58 -17.00 -4.92 5.83
N HIS A 59 -16.54 -3.98 4.99
CA HIS A 59 -15.50 -4.22 4.00
C HIS A 59 -14.45 -3.11 4.07
N LEU A 60 -13.19 -3.49 4.28
CA LEU A 60 -12.08 -2.57 4.33
C LEU A 60 -10.96 -3.05 3.40
N SER A 61 -10.46 -2.15 2.55
CA SER A 61 -9.21 -2.35 1.80
C SER A 61 -8.28 -1.18 2.10
N LEU A 62 -7.07 -1.52 2.55
CA LEU A 62 -5.95 -0.62 2.81
C LEU A 62 -4.69 -1.19 2.17
N PHE A 63 -4.76 -1.49 0.87
CA PHE A 63 -3.65 -2.11 0.15
C PHE A 63 -2.41 -1.21 0.17
N ALA A 64 -1.24 -1.79 0.43
CA ALA A 64 0.06 -1.11 0.49
C ALA A 64 0.11 0.09 1.45
N HIS A 65 -0.76 0.11 2.45
CA HIS A 65 -0.78 1.16 3.46
C HIS A 65 0.25 0.89 4.57
N ARG A 66 0.87 1.95 5.06
CA ARG A 66 1.71 1.88 6.27
C ARG A 66 0.82 1.76 7.51
N MET A 67 1.05 0.75 8.33
CA MET A 67 0.46 0.60 9.68
C MET A 67 1.24 -0.44 10.48
N THR A 68 1.22 -0.35 11.81
CA THR A 68 1.76 -1.39 12.70
C THR A 68 0.65 -2.28 13.25
N ASN A 69 1.03 -3.31 14.02
CA ASN A 69 0.09 -4.22 14.66
C ASN A 69 -0.94 -3.46 15.52
N GLU A 70 -0.54 -2.38 16.19
CA GLU A 70 -1.44 -1.55 16.99
C GLU A 70 -2.56 -0.91 16.15
N GLY A 71 -2.23 -0.42 14.95
CA GLY A 71 -3.21 0.11 14.01
C GLY A 71 -4.21 -0.96 13.55
N LEU A 72 -3.71 -2.14 13.19
CA LEU A 72 -4.56 -3.27 12.81
C LEU A 72 -5.47 -3.71 13.98
N GLU A 73 -4.94 -3.81 15.19
CA GLU A 73 -5.74 -4.15 16.36
C GLU A 73 -6.81 -3.11 16.66
N ALA A 74 -6.52 -1.83 16.47
CA ALA A 74 -7.50 -0.77 16.60
C ALA A 74 -8.65 -0.95 15.60
N ILE A 75 -8.36 -1.25 14.33
CA ILE A 75 -9.38 -1.56 13.31
C ILE A 75 -10.23 -2.76 13.73
N LEU A 76 -9.58 -3.88 14.10
CA LEU A 76 -10.29 -5.09 14.51
C LEU A 76 -11.18 -4.84 15.74
N HIS A 77 -10.80 -3.94 16.64
CA HIS A 77 -11.61 -3.59 17.80
C HIS A 77 -12.74 -2.60 17.48
N GLY A 78 -12.46 -1.55 16.70
CA GLY A 78 -13.40 -0.47 16.38
C GLY A 78 -14.45 -0.86 15.36
N CYS A 79 -14.10 -1.68 14.36
CA CYS A 79 -15.00 -2.15 13.31
C CYS A 79 -15.54 -3.56 13.64
N ALA A 80 -16.46 -3.64 14.60
CA ALA A 80 -16.96 -4.92 15.13
C ALA A 80 -17.74 -5.79 14.11
N HIS A 81 -18.18 -5.20 13.00
CA HIS A 81 -18.97 -5.87 11.95
C HIS A 81 -18.15 -6.21 10.71
N LEU A 82 -16.83 -6.11 10.78
CA LEU A 82 -15.94 -6.34 9.65
C LEU A 82 -16.05 -7.78 9.14
N LYS A 83 -16.35 -7.94 7.86
CA LYS A 83 -16.51 -9.23 7.17
C LYS A 83 -15.36 -9.49 6.21
N SER A 84 -14.85 -8.44 5.58
CA SER A 84 -13.74 -8.50 4.63
C SER A 84 -12.66 -7.46 4.99
N LEU A 85 -11.41 -7.89 4.95
CA LEU A 85 -10.23 -7.06 5.21
C LEU A 85 -9.12 -7.40 4.22
N ASP A 86 -8.71 -6.42 3.43
CA ASP A 86 -7.55 -6.50 2.54
C ASP A 86 -6.45 -5.56 3.03
N ILE A 87 -5.33 -6.15 3.44
CA ILE A 87 -4.12 -5.47 3.94
C ILE A 87 -2.88 -6.01 3.24
N ARG A 88 -3.02 -6.46 1.99
CA ARG A 88 -1.89 -6.88 1.16
C ARG A 88 -0.89 -5.73 1.02
N GLN A 89 0.40 -6.07 0.92
CA GLN A 89 1.52 -5.11 0.83
C GLN A 89 1.68 -4.18 2.06
N CYS A 90 0.96 -4.38 3.16
CA CYS A 90 1.17 -3.65 4.41
C CYS A 90 2.38 -4.21 5.19
N TYR A 91 3.60 -4.00 4.68
CA TYR A 91 4.82 -4.66 5.16
C TYR A 91 5.32 -4.24 6.55
N CYS A 92 4.76 -3.17 7.12
CA CYS A 92 5.05 -2.78 8.51
C CYS A 92 4.35 -3.68 9.54
N LEU A 93 3.41 -4.54 9.12
CA LEU A 93 2.73 -5.50 9.98
C LEU A 93 3.62 -6.71 10.25
N LYS A 94 3.78 -7.02 11.53
CA LYS A 94 4.41 -8.25 11.99
C LYS A 94 3.31 -9.28 12.23
N MET A 95 3.01 -10.08 11.21
CA MET A 95 2.03 -11.16 11.29
C MET A 95 2.56 -12.30 12.17
N THR A 96 2.34 -12.17 13.48
CA THR A 96 2.58 -13.26 14.43
C THR A 96 1.41 -14.24 14.39
N GLN A 97 1.65 -15.48 14.82
CA GLN A 97 0.62 -16.53 14.85
C GLN A 97 -0.64 -16.10 15.61
N ASP A 98 -0.48 -15.37 16.73
CA ASP A 98 -1.62 -14.87 17.52
C ASP A 98 -2.42 -13.80 16.79
N LEU A 99 -1.73 -12.89 16.07
CA LEU A 99 -2.39 -11.82 15.32
C LEU A 99 -3.13 -12.38 14.09
N GLU A 100 -2.52 -13.32 13.37
CA GLU A 100 -3.17 -14.04 12.27
C GLU A 100 -4.43 -14.76 12.75
N LYS A 101 -4.32 -15.51 13.85
CA LYS A 101 -5.45 -16.19 14.47
C LYS A 101 -6.57 -15.22 14.83
N LYS A 102 -6.24 -14.09 15.47
CA LYS A 102 -7.21 -13.04 15.83
C LYS A 102 -7.89 -12.43 14.61
N CYS A 103 -7.17 -12.25 13.50
CA CYS A 103 -7.75 -11.78 12.23
C CYS A 103 -8.74 -12.81 11.68
N HIS A 104 -8.37 -14.09 11.61
CA HIS A 104 -9.24 -15.16 11.11
C HIS A 104 -10.48 -15.41 11.97
N GLU A 105 -10.38 -15.22 13.29
CA GLU A 105 -11.53 -15.34 14.20
C GLU A 105 -12.55 -14.22 13.99
N LYS A 106 -12.10 -13.02 13.61
CA LYS A 106 -12.95 -11.84 13.45
C LYS A 106 -13.43 -11.59 12.03
N VAL A 107 -12.61 -11.90 11.04
CA VAL A 107 -12.84 -11.54 9.64
C VAL A 107 -12.93 -12.81 8.81
N LYS A 108 -14.02 -12.92 8.04
CA LYS A 108 -14.29 -14.10 7.21
C LYS A 108 -13.43 -14.12 5.95
N ASP A 109 -13.33 -12.97 5.29
CA ASP A 109 -12.60 -12.79 4.04
C ASP A 109 -11.37 -11.92 4.31
N LEU A 110 -10.23 -12.56 4.54
CA LEU A 110 -9.00 -11.91 4.97
C LEU A 110 -7.94 -12.07 3.89
N ARG A 111 -7.27 -10.96 3.55
CA ARG A 111 -6.12 -10.95 2.65
C ARG A 111 -4.93 -10.31 3.35
N LEU A 112 -3.91 -11.13 3.60
CA LEU A 112 -2.74 -10.80 4.41
C LEU A 112 -1.65 -10.07 3.60
N PRO A 113 -0.69 -9.40 4.27
CA PRO A 113 0.37 -8.64 3.60
C PRO A 113 1.09 -9.38 2.47
N SER A 114 1.31 -10.68 2.64
CA SER A 114 2.08 -11.53 1.70
C SER A 114 1.20 -12.28 0.69
N ASP A 115 -0.12 -12.10 0.70
CA ASP A 115 -1.01 -12.79 -0.24
C ASP A 115 -0.81 -12.31 -1.67
N SER A 116 -1.13 -13.19 -2.63
CA SER A 116 -1.00 -12.89 -4.05
C SER A 116 -1.76 -11.62 -4.44
N ILE A 117 -1.12 -10.84 -5.31
CA ILE A 117 -1.67 -9.62 -5.92
C ILE A 117 -2.08 -9.84 -7.39
N SER A 118 -2.09 -11.09 -7.87
CA SER A 118 -2.37 -11.43 -9.27
C SER A 118 -3.76 -10.98 -9.77
N ASP A 119 -4.69 -10.79 -8.84
CA ASP A 119 -6.06 -10.35 -9.11
C ASP A 119 -6.23 -8.83 -9.03
N VAL A 120 -5.20 -8.10 -8.59
CA VAL A 120 -5.16 -6.63 -8.69
C VAL A 120 -4.67 -6.30 -10.08
N ALA A 121 -5.54 -5.72 -10.90
CA ALA A 121 -5.13 -5.17 -12.18
C ALA A 121 -3.97 -4.20 -11.93
N ARG A 122 -2.81 -4.45 -12.55
CA ARG A 122 -1.69 -3.51 -12.46
C ARG A 122 -2.19 -2.20 -13.03
N LEU A 123 -2.43 -1.19 -12.18
CA LEU A 123 -2.89 0.13 -12.63
C LEU A 123 -1.84 0.89 -13.46
N ASN A 124 -0.73 0.25 -13.86
CA ASN A 124 0.38 0.84 -14.59
C ASN A 124 0.88 -0.12 -15.70
N GLU A 125 0.09 -0.33 -16.75
CA GLU A 125 0.64 -0.81 -18.04
C GLU A 125 1.27 0.34 -18.86
N ASP A 126 1.17 1.59 -18.38
CA ASP A 126 1.78 2.78 -19.00
C ASP A 126 3.07 3.27 -18.30
N GLU A 127 3.60 2.56 -17.30
CA GLU A 127 4.96 2.84 -16.79
C GLU A 127 5.96 2.20 -17.78
N PRO A 128 6.79 2.99 -18.49
CA PRO A 128 7.80 2.42 -19.38
C PRO A 128 8.72 1.48 -18.59
N SER A 129 9.08 0.36 -19.21
CA SER A 129 10.05 -0.56 -18.63
C SER A 129 11.32 0.21 -18.27
N TYR A 130 11.81 0.06 -17.05
CA TYR A 130 13.09 0.63 -16.64
C TYR A 130 14.29 0.01 -17.41
N ASP A 131 14.04 -1.01 -18.25
CA ASP A 131 15.01 -1.49 -19.23
C ASP A 131 15.29 -0.46 -20.36
N ASP A 132 14.46 0.57 -20.52
CA ASP A 132 14.64 1.65 -21.51
C ASP A 132 15.34 2.90 -20.94
N ILE A 133 15.70 2.91 -19.65
CA ILE A 133 16.57 3.95 -19.09
C ILE A 133 18.00 3.46 -19.25
N CYS A 134 18.62 3.79 -20.38
CA CYS A 134 20.08 3.84 -20.45
C CYS A 134 20.52 4.95 -19.47
N PRO A 135 21.16 4.64 -18.33
CA PRO A 135 21.62 5.67 -17.43
C PRO A 135 22.87 6.27 -18.07
N ASP A 136 22.75 7.47 -18.64
CA ASP A 136 23.84 8.28 -19.18
C ASP A 136 24.85 8.77 -18.09
N VAL A 137 25.19 7.94 -17.10
CA VAL A 137 26.14 8.25 -16.00
C VAL A 137 27.11 7.10 -15.71
N CYS A 138 27.33 6.18 -16.65
CA CYS A 138 28.53 5.34 -16.60
C CYS A 138 29.05 5.12 -18.01
N GLY A 139 30.19 5.73 -18.33
CA GLY A 139 30.89 5.56 -19.61
C GLY A 139 31.49 4.16 -19.79
N CYS A 140 30.66 3.11 -19.66
CA CYS A 140 31.08 1.71 -19.70
C CYS A 140 30.16 0.80 -20.52
N CYS A 141 29.25 1.32 -21.34
CA CYS A 141 28.52 0.50 -22.30
C CYS A 141 29.12 0.68 -23.70
N SER A 142 30.23 -0.01 -23.95
CA SER A 142 30.65 -0.39 -25.30
C SER A 142 29.69 -1.47 -25.81
N GLY A 143 28.47 -1.09 -26.15
CA GLY A 143 27.49 -1.97 -26.79
C GLY A 143 27.75 -2.03 -28.29
N SER A 144 28.27 -3.15 -28.78
CA SER A 144 28.33 -3.46 -30.20
C SER A 144 26.99 -4.06 -30.65
N ASP A 145 26.25 -3.36 -31.51
CA ASP A 145 25.13 -3.97 -32.24
C ASP A 145 25.66 -4.78 -33.43
N SER A 146 24.91 -5.83 -33.78
CA SER A 146 25.21 -6.83 -34.80
C SER A 146 25.31 -6.32 -36.25
N ASP A 147 25.31 -5.00 -36.49
CA ASP A 147 25.49 -4.38 -37.82
C ASP A 147 26.61 -3.32 -37.88
N GLY A 148 27.44 -3.18 -36.84
CA GLY A 148 28.77 -2.56 -36.96
C GLY A 148 28.84 -1.09 -37.45
N GLY A 149 27.81 -0.28 -37.22
CA GLY A 149 27.80 1.14 -37.59
C GLY A 149 27.95 2.07 -36.39
N PHE A 150 29.03 2.87 -36.35
CA PHE A 150 29.19 3.98 -35.39
C PHE A 150 28.61 5.28 -35.99
N TYR A 151 27.61 5.88 -35.35
CA TYR A 151 27.15 7.24 -35.67
C TYR A 151 27.58 8.21 -34.56
N TYR A 152 28.30 9.27 -34.92
CA TYR A 152 28.61 10.40 -34.05
C TYR A 152 27.55 11.49 -34.23
N TYR A 153 26.85 11.87 -33.16
CA TYR A 153 26.13 13.15 -33.11
C TYR A 153 27.04 14.23 -32.49
N PRO A 154 27.14 15.42 -33.10
CA PRO A 154 27.92 16.52 -32.54
C PRO A 154 27.18 17.13 -31.34
N SER A 155 27.93 17.42 -30.27
CA SER A 155 27.41 18.17 -29.12
C SER A 155 27.20 19.65 -29.48
N PRO A 156 26.19 20.33 -28.90
CA PRO A 156 26.06 21.79 -28.97
C PRO A 156 27.17 22.52 -28.21
#